data_AF-A0A975T6I5-F1
#
_entry.id   AF-A0A975T6I5-F1
#
_cell.length_a   1.000
_cell.length_b   1.000
_cell.length_c   1.000
_cell.angle_alpha   90.00
_cell.angle_beta   90.00
_cell.angle_gamma   90.00
#
_symmetry.space_group_name_H-M   'P 1'
#
loop_
_entity.id
_entity.type
_entity.pdbx_description
1 polymer ?
#
loop_
_entity_poly.entity_id
_entity_poly.type
_entity_poly.pdbx_seq_one_letter_code
_entity_poly.pdbx_strand_id
1 'polypeptide(L)'
;MANPEHLAILKQGVEAWNNWRLENPNIRPDLWEADLKDTDLRGFNLANAIFFQANLYNTNFRKADLRNVCFFGASLYDSNFREVDLRGSDLRRVEIYNVDLSEANLSNANLSETTVKHGCSGIVNLINTNLTNVNLSWSNFSYCNFRYSDLSSSNLVNADLNHCDLSASNLSEANLKESNLNDSDINNANIANANLTKCILSGANLQSVNLTGACIKDWIINSETKLDEIICKYLYISYNDKENIKTERRPINGNFVPGEFASLYKKIIENTDLIISKILEKDNNINNQGIQFYSNSTIHTWENLRFRSKTEIKIAEALDRTGVLFVPNSLARLTTSKGRENKEADFLICYNGKWGVLEVDGPFHTAQRRVEEQERERIFKKNGIKVVERFDSERCYNNPDEVVQEFFHMIEIGYS
;
A
#
# COMPACT_ATOMS: atom_id res chain seq x y z
N MET A 1 -35.89 -17.78 17.58
CA MET A 1 -36.42 -17.47 18.93
C MET A 1 -35.91 -18.44 19.97
N ALA A 2 -35.42 -17.91 21.08
CA ALA A 2 -34.72 -18.62 22.15
C ALA A 2 -35.62 -19.61 22.91
N ASN A 3 -34.99 -20.62 23.53
CA ASN A 3 -35.68 -21.55 24.40
C ASN A 3 -36.18 -20.83 25.67
N PRO A 4 -37.49 -20.86 25.98
CA PRO A 4 -38.06 -20.16 27.14
C PRO A 4 -37.53 -20.66 28.49
N GLU A 5 -37.24 -21.95 28.63
CA GLU A 5 -36.72 -22.55 29.87
C GLU A 5 -35.30 -22.06 30.13
N HIS A 6 -34.45 -22.04 29.10
CA HIS A 6 -33.09 -21.50 29.22
C HIS A 6 -33.12 -20.03 29.63
N LEU A 7 -33.97 -19.21 28.98
CA LEU A 7 -34.11 -17.80 29.37
C LEU A 7 -34.63 -17.62 30.79
N ALA A 8 -35.57 -18.46 31.24
CA ALA A 8 -36.11 -18.40 32.59
C ALA A 8 -35.04 -18.73 33.65
N ILE A 9 -34.14 -19.68 33.37
CA ILE A 9 -33.03 -20.02 34.27
C ILE A 9 -31.97 -18.90 34.24
N LEU A 10 -31.63 -18.37 33.06
CA LEU A 10 -30.66 -17.27 32.92
C LEU A 10 -31.07 -16.05 33.77
N LYS A 11 -32.36 -15.71 33.76
CA LYS A 11 -32.94 -14.59 34.52
C LYS A 11 -32.92 -14.79 36.04
N GLN A 12 -32.69 -15.99 36.54
CA GLN A 12 -32.54 -16.25 37.98
C GLN A 12 -31.15 -15.87 38.51
N GLY A 13 -30.22 -15.52 37.62
CA GLY A 13 -28.88 -15.04 37.98
C GLY A 13 -27.79 -16.10 37.88
N VAL A 14 -26.55 -15.65 38.10
CA VAL A 14 -25.33 -16.42 37.81
C VAL A 14 -25.25 -17.73 38.61
N GLU A 15 -25.68 -17.74 39.87
CA GLU A 15 -25.63 -18.94 40.72
C GLU A 15 -26.59 -20.02 40.22
N ALA A 16 -27.85 -19.65 39.95
CA ALA A 16 -28.85 -20.57 39.44
C ALA A 16 -28.45 -21.14 38.07
N TRP A 17 -27.97 -20.25 37.18
CA TRP A 17 -27.48 -20.67 35.87
C TRP A 17 -26.28 -21.62 35.97
N ASN A 18 -25.26 -21.26 36.73
CA ASN A 18 -24.05 -22.07 36.84
C ASN A 18 -24.33 -23.43 37.51
N ASN A 19 -25.22 -23.49 38.51
CA ASN A 19 -25.66 -24.76 39.09
C ASN A 19 -26.41 -25.62 38.07
N TRP A 20 -27.33 -25.03 37.31
CA TRP A 20 -28.01 -25.74 36.23
C TRP A 20 -27.03 -26.27 35.17
N ARG A 21 -25.97 -25.52 34.83
CA ARG A 21 -24.92 -25.96 33.91
C ARG A 21 -24.11 -27.14 34.45
N LEU A 22 -23.89 -27.23 35.76
CA LEU A 22 -23.22 -28.38 36.39
C LEU A 22 -24.06 -29.66 36.26
N GLU A 23 -25.38 -29.53 36.40
CA GLU A 23 -26.32 -30.65 36.25
C GLU A 23 -26.55 -31.01 34.77
N ASN A 24 -26.35 -30.06 33.86
CA ASN A 24 -26.67 -30.18 32.44
C ASN A 24 -25.48 -29.86 31.50
N PRO A 25 -24.32 -30.52 31.66
CA PRO A 25 -23.08 -30.13 30.97
C PRO A 25 -23.14 -30.31 29.44
N ASN A 26 -23.96 -31.24 28.97
CA ASN A 26 -24.10 -31.57 27.55
C ASN A 26 -25.19 -30.75 26.84
N ILE A 27 -26.01 -29.99 27.58
CA ILE A 27 -27.01 -29.13 26.97
C ILE A 27 -26.28 -27.97 26.29
N ARG A 28 -26.68 -27.65 25.07
CA ARG A 28 -26.28 -26.45 24.35
C ARG A 28 -27.31 -25.36 24.63
N PRO A 29 -27.00 -24.30 25.41
CA PRO A 29 -27.98 -23.29 25.73
C PRO A 29 -28.41 -22.53 24.48
N ASP A 30 -29.68 -22.61 24.14
CA ASP A 30 -30.29 -21.88 23.02
C ASP A 30 -30.84 -20.52 23.47
N LEU A 31 -30.14 -19.46 23.06
CA LEU A 31 -30.45 -18.05 23.26
C LEU A 31 -30.60 -17.31 21.92
N TRP A 32 -31.00 -18.02 20.86
CA TRP A 32 -31.23 -17.46 19.52
C TRP A 32 -32.22 -16.29 19.56
N GLU A 33 -31.86 -15.12 19.02
CA GLU A 33 -32.71 -13.91 18.97
C GLU A 33 -33.15 -13.43 20.38
N ALA A 34 -32.49 -13.90 21.44
CA ALA A 34 -32.77 -13.40 22.77
C ALA A 34 -32.47 -11.90 22.83
N ASP A 35 -33.39 -11.13 23.42
CA ASP A 35 -33.13 -9.75 23.80
C ASP A 35 -32.52 -9.75 25.21
N LEU A 36 -31.20 -9.55 25.25
CA LEU A 36 -30.40 -9.48 26.47
C LEU A 36 -29.69 -8.13 26.60
N LYS A 37 -30.23 -7.12 25.92
CA LYS A 37 -29.75 -5.74 26.04
C LYS A 37 -29.66 -5.32 27.51
N ASP A 38 -28.61 -4.57 27.83
CA ASP A 38 -28.34 -4.00 29.17
C ASP A 38 -28.24 -5.06 30.29
N THR A 39 -27.99 -6.34 29.95
CA THR A 39 -27.97 -7.43 30.93
C THR A 39 -26.57 -7.61 31.53
N ASP A 40 -26.52 -7.95 32.82
CA ASP A 40 -25.30 -8.34 33.52
C ASP A 40 -25.13 -9.86 33.50
N LEU A 41 -24.19 -10.34 32.68
CA LEU A 41 -23.83 -11.75 32.51
C LEU A 41 -22.42 -12.05 33.03
N ARG A 42 -21.93 -11.26 33.99
CA ARG A 42 -20.61 -11.47 34.59
C ARG A 42 -20.48 -12.84 35.25
N GLY A 43 -19.42 -13.57 34.91
CA GLY A 43 -19.10 -14.87 35.52
C GLY A 43 -20.05 -16.02 35.15
N PHE A 44 -20.96 -15.83 34.20
CA PHE A 44 -21.83 -16.92 33.74
C PHE A 44 -21.03 -17.96 32.93
N ASN A 45 -21.34 -19.24 33.12
CA ASN A 45 -20.90 -20.33 32.26
C ASN A 45 -21.84 -20.49 31.06
N LEU A 46 -21.54 -19.75 30.00
CA LEU A 46 -22.30 -19.73 28.74
C LEU A 46 -21.64 -20.59 27.66
N ALA A 47 -20.72 -21.49 28.04
CA ALA A 47 -20.00 -22.32 27.08
C ALA A 47 -20.95 -23.10 26.16
N ASN A 48 -20.64 -23.10 24.86
CA ASN A 48 -21.40 -23.69 23.75
C ASN A 48 -22.75 -23.01 23.43
N ALA A 49 -23.13 -21.93 24.14
CA ALA A 49 -24.40 -21.26 23.90
C ALA A 49 -24.56 -20.75 22.45
N ILE A 50 -25.81 -20.64 22.02
CA ILE A 50 -26.21 -20.09 20.72
C ILE A 50 -26.78 -18.70 20.97
N PHE A 51 -26.05 -17.67 20.55
CA PHE A 51 -26.49 -16.27 20.53
C PHE A 51 -26.74 -15.77 19.10
N PHE A 52 -27.03 -16.68 18.16
CA PHE A 52 -27.32 -16.32 16.77
C PHE A 52 -28.38 -15.21 16.73
N GLN A 53 -28.08 -14.08 16.08
CA GLN A 53 -28.96 -12.91 16.00
C GLN A 53 -29.48 -12.34 17.34
N ALA A 54 -28.86 -12.67 18.48
CA ALA A 54 -29.24 -12.11 19.77
C ALA A 54 -28.91 -10.61 19.85
N ASN A 55 -29.76 -9.85 20.55
CA ASN A 55 -29.48 -8.47 20.89
C ASN A 55 -28.69 -8.45 22.21
N LEU A 56 -27.39 -8.20 22.11
CA LEU A 56 -26.47 -8.12 23.24
C LEU A 56 -25.97 -6.70 23.48
N TYR A 57 -26.68 -5.67 22.99
CA TYR A 57 -26.31 -4.27 23.19
C TYR A 57 -26.03 -3.94 24.67
N ASN A 58 -24.88 -3.33 24.95
CA ASN A 58 -24.48 -2.90 26.29
C ASN A 58 -24.53 -4.03 27.36
N THR A 59 -24.25 -5.26 26.95
CA THR A 59 -24.23 -6.43 27.85
C THR A 59 -22.88 -6.56 28.54
N ASN A 60 -22.87 -6.91 29.82
CA ASN A 60 -21.64 -7.13 30.56
C ASN A 60 -21.33 -8.62 30.69
N PHE A 61 -20.38 -9.10 29.91
CA PHE A 61 -19.89 -10.48 29.96
C PHE A 61 -18.63 -10.66 30.81
N ARG A 62 -18.13 -9.63 31.51
CA ARG A 62 -16.81 -9.70 32.16
C ARG A 62 -16.63 -11.00 32.98
N LYS A 63 -15.51 -11.71 32.74
CA LYS A 63 -15.18 -13.01 33.36
C LYS A 63 -16.14 -14.17 33.06
N ALA A 64 -17.08 -14.02 32.12
CA ALA A 64 -17.90 -15.13 31.67
C ALA A 64 -17.07 -16.18 30.91
N ASP A 65 -17.53 -17.42 30.95
CA ASP A 65 -17.05 -18.49 30.10
C ASP A 65 -17.95 -18.57 28.87
N LEU A 66 -17.42 -18.12 27.73
CA LEU A 66 -18.08 -18.07 26.44
C LEU A 66 -17.34 -18.95 25.42
N ARG A 67 -16.74 -20.06 25.85
CA ARG A 67 -16.04 -20.99 24.96
C ARG A 67 -16.99 -21.64 23.96
N ASN A 68 -16.55 -21.80 22.71
CA ASN A 68 -17.29 -22.44 21.62
C ASN A 68 -18.70 -21.86 21.38
N VAL A 69 -18.89 -20.58 21.70
CA VAL A 69 -20.18 -19.90 21.54
C VAL A 69 -20.37 -19.47 20.08
N CYS A 70 -21.61 -19.50 19.60
CA CYS A 70 -21.97 -18.96 18.28
C CYS A 70 -22.61 -17.58 18.44
N PHE A 71 -21.91 -16.53 18.02
CA PHE A 71 -22.38 -15.14 17.98
C PHE A 71 -22.80 -14.69 16.57
N PHE A 72 -22.84 -15.57 15.57
CA PHE A 72 -23.10 -15.17 14.19
C PHE A 72 -24.33 -14.27 14.06
N GLY A 73 -24.14 -13.06 13.52
CA GLY A 73 -25.19 -12.05 13.34
C GLY A 73 -25.71 -11.39 14.63
N ALA A 74 -25.11 -11.65 15.80
CA ALA A 74 -25.45 -10.97 17.04
C ALA A 74 -24.98 -9.51 17.03
N SER A 75 -25.67 -8.67 17.81
CA SER A 75 -25.32 -7.26 18.01
C SER A 75 -24.54 -7.12 19.32
N LEU A 76 -23.22 -6.88 19.24
CA LEU A 76 -22.33 -6.77 20.42
C LEU A 76 -21.99 -5.32 20.81
N TYR A 77 -22.63 -4.34 20.19
CA TYR A 77 -22.43 -2.91 20.43
C TYR A 77 -22.33 -2.55 21.93
N ASP A 78 -21.35 -1.73 22.31
CA ASP A 78 -21.14 -1.21 23.67
C ASP A 78 -20.93 -2.30 24.77
N SER A 79 -20.66 -3.55 24.39
CA SER A 79 -20.55 -4.66 25.33
C SER A 79 -19.18 -4.78 26.00
N ASN A 80 -19.16 -5.34 27.21
CA ASN A 80 -17.94 -5.58 27.98
C ASN A 80 -17.58 -7.07 28.00
N PHE A 81 -16.52 -7.44 27.30
CA PHE A 81 -15.94 -8.78 27.24
C PHE A 81 -14.58 -8.88 27.96
N ARG A 82 -14.30 -7.97 28.89
CA ARG A 82 -13.02 -7.97 29.61
C ARG A 82 -12.81 -9.27 30.38
N GLU A 83 -11.61 -9.85 30.31
CA GLU A 83 -11.24 -11.10 30.99
C GLU A 83 -12.15 -12.31 30.64
N VAL A 84 -12.83 -12.29 29.49
CA VAL A 84 -13.71 -13.38 29.03
C VAL A 84 -12.93 -14.49 28.37
N ASP A 85 -13.36 -15.74 28.56
CA ASP A 85 -12.90 -16.88 27.77
C ASP A 85 -13.79 -17.11 26.55
N LEU A 86 -13.31 -16.75 25.36
CA LEU A 86 -13.97 -16.86 24.05
C LEU A 86 -13.31 -17.92 23.16
N ARG A 87 -12.54 -18.84 23.73
CA ARG A 87 -11.79 -19.84 22.94
C ARG A 87 -12.71 -20.65 22.04
N GLY A 88 -12.31 -20.80 20.78
CA GLY A 88 -13.04 -21.58 19.79
C GLY A 88 -14.40 -21.00 19.38
N SER A 89 -14.75 -19.80 19.82
CA SER A 89 -16.04 -19.19 19.52
C SER A 89 -16.13 -18.68 18.09
N ASP A 90 -17.34 -18.69 17.54
CA ASP A 90 -17.66 -18.23 16.19
C ASP A 90 -18.30 -16.84 16.26
N LEU A 91 -17.52 -15.82 15.92
CA LEU A 91 -17.93 -14.42 15.81
C LEU A 91 -17.94 -13.94 14.35
N ARG A 92 -18.02 -14.85 13.37
CA ARG A 92 -18.05 -14.45 11.96
C ARG A 92 -19.21 -13.52 11.66
N ARG A 93 -18.93 -12.49 10.85
CA ARG A 93 -19.93 -11.49 10.40
C ARG A 93 -20.67 -10.78 11.53
N VAL A 94 -20.03 -10.70 12.70
CA VAL A 94 -20.52 -9.87 13.79
C VAL A 94 -20.14 -8.43 13.52
N GLU A 95 -21.07 -7.52 13.78
CA GLU A 95 -20.76 -6.09 13.84
C GLU A 95 -20.39 -5.73 15.28
N ILE A 96 -19.19 -5.19 15.46
CA ILE A 96 -18.70 -4.74 16.76
C ILE A 96 -18.44 -3.24 16.73
N TYR A 97 -18.76 -2.56 17.83
CA TYR A 97 -18.45 -1.15 18.02
C TYR A 97 -18.41 -0.86 19.51
N ASN A 98 -17.37 -0.12 19.92
CA ASN A 98 -17.12 0.24 21.32
C ASN A 98 -17.15 -0.98 22.27
N VAL A 99 -16.56 -2.09 21.84
CA VAL A 99 -16.49 -3.33 22.62
C VAL A 99 -15.15 -3.41 23.34
N ASP A 100 -15.18 -3.73 24.64
CA ASP A 100 -13.97 -3.97 25.42
C ASP A 100 -13.67 -5.48 25.53
N LEU A 101 -12.68 -5.95 24.78
CA LEU A 101 -12.13 -7.31 24.79
C LEU A 101 -10.78 -7.40 25.51
N SER A 102 -10.42 -6.39 26.31
CA SER A 102 -9.14 -6.36 27.02
C SER A 102 -8.97 -7.61 27.90
N GLU A 103 -7.78 -8.20 27.88
CA GLU A 103 -7.44 -9.40 28.68
C GLU A 103 -8.32 -10.64 28.38
N ALA A 104 -9.14 -10.61 27.32
CA ALA A 104 -9.92 -11.76 26.89
C ALA A 104 -9.04 -12.83 26.22
N ASN A 105 -9.53 -14.06 26.21
CA ASN A 105 -8.91 -15.17 25.49
C ASN A 105 -9.77 -15.58 24.29
N LEU A 106 -9.37 -15.17 23.10
CA LEU A 106 -9.99 -15.52 21.82
C LEU A 106 -9.16 -16.55 21.04
N SER A 107 -8.26 -17.30 21.70
CA SER A 107 -7.43 -18.27 20.99
C SER A 107 -8.28 -19.30 20.25
N ASN A 108 -7.92 -19.57 19.00
CA ASN A 108 -8.66 -20.44 18.07
C ASN A 108 -10.09 -19.97 17.73
N ALA A 109 -10.50 -18.75 18.10
CA ALA A 109 -11.80 -18.21 17.70
C ALA A 109 -11.82 -17.86 16.20
N ASN A 110 -13.02 -17.77 15.64
CA ASN A 110 -13.24 -17.36 14.26
C ASN A 110 -13.92 -16.00 14.20
N LEU A 111 -13.17 -14.98 13.82
CA LEU A 111 -13.61 -13.60 13.62
C LEU A 111 -13.55 -13.20 12.13
N SER A 112 -13.50 -14.16 11.20
CA SER A 112 -13.47 -13.81 9.76
C SER A 112 -14.71 -13.03 9.35
N GLU A 113 -14.53 -12.02 8.50
CA GLU A 113 -15.61 -11.13 8.05
C GLU A 113 -16.30 -10.33 9.18
N THR A 114 -15.72 -10.28 10.39
CA THR A 114 -16.18 -9.36 11.45
C THR A 114 -15.90 -7.92 11.02
N THR A 115 -16.83 -7.01 11.30
CA THR A 115 -16.68 -5.60 10.92
C THR A 115 -16.80 -4.68 12.13
N VAL A 116 -15.87 -3.74 12.20
CA VAL A 116 -15.98 -2.57 13.08
C VAL A 116 -16.75 -1.48 12.34
N LYS A 117 -17.77 -0.91 13.00
CA LYS A 117 -18.51 0.24 12.46
C LYS A 117 -17.93 1.54 13.02
N HIS A 118 -17.45 2.44 12.15
CA HIS A 118 -17.00 3.76 12.56
C HIS A 118 -18.17 4.76 12.57
N GLY A 119 -18.21 5.68 13.53
CA GLY A 119 -19.26 6.72 13.53
C GLY A 119 -19.34 7.62 14.76
N CYS A 120 -18.86 7.18 15.92
CA CYS A 120 -18.86 7.93 17.18
C CYS A 120 -17.62 7.51 18.00
N SER A 121 -17.25 8.27 19.04
CA SER A 121 -16.00 8.19 19.84
C SER A 121 -15.62 6.86 20.53
N GLY A 122 -16.18 5.71 20.12
CA GLY A 122 -15.82 4.38 20.62
C GLY A 122 -14.76 3.68 19.79
N ILE A 123 -13.85 2.96 20.44
CA ILE A 123 -12.80 2.12 19.85
C ILE A 123 -13.00 0.70 20.37
N VAL A 124 -12.82 -0.32 19.52
CA VAL A 124 -12.73 -1.70 20.02
C VAL A 124 -11.37 -1.91 20.67
N ASN A 125 -11.38 -2.34 21.93
CA ASN A 125 -10.19 -2.48 22.74
C ASN A 125 -9.82 -3.96 22.92
N LEU A 126 -8.64 -4.34 22.46
CA LEU A 126 -8.05 -5.68 22.47
C LEU A 126 -6.68 -5.69 23.16
N ILE A 127 -6.49 -4.79 24.15
CA ILE A 127 -5.26 -4.72 24.93
C ILE A 127 -5.05 -6.00 25.74
N ASN A 128 -3.83 -6.56 25.73
CA ASN A 128 -3.47 -7.79 26.45
C ASN A 128 -4.34 -9.00 26.09
N THR A 129 -4.97 -9.01 24.91
CA THR A 129 -5.84 -10.12 24.49
C THR A 129 -5.02 -11.27 23.92
N ASN A 130 -5.41 -12.51 24.23
CA ASN A 130 -4.87 -13.69 23.56
C ASN A 130 -5.68 -13.97 22.29
N LEU A 131 -5.06 -13.77 21.13
CA LEU A 131 -5.58 -13.98 19.78
C LEU A 131 -4.77 -15.06 19.04
N THR A 132 -4.12 -15.97 19.76
CA THR A 132 -3.29 -17.01 19.14
C THR A 132 -4.13 -17.94 18.29
N ASN A 133 -3.64 -18.27 17.08
CA ASN A 133 -4.35 -19.09 16.10
C ASN A 133 -5.75 -18.58 15.72
N VAL A 134 -6.05 -17.30 15.95
CA VAL A 134 -7.35 -16.72 15.59
C VAL A 134 -7.49 -16.60 14.08
N ASN A 135 -8.70 -16.77 13.56
CA ASN A 135 -9.00 -16.44 12.17
C ASN A 135 -9.64 -15.05 12.08
N LEU A 136 -8.91 -14.08 11.55
CA LEU A 136 -9.32 -12.70 11.29
C LEU A 136 -9.39 -12.39 9.78
N SER A 137 -9.33 -13.39 8.90
CA SER A 137 -9.33 -13.15 7.46
C SER A 137 -10.55 -12.35 7.00
N TRP A 138 -10.37 -11.40 6.08
CA TRP A 138 -11.44 -10.57 5.53
C TRP A 138 -12.20 -9.70 6.54
N SER A 139 -11.64 -9.51 7.74
CA SER A 139 -12.25 -8.66 8.76
C SER A 139 -11.86 -7.19 8.59
N ASN A 140 -12.66 -6.28 9.15
CA ASN A 140 -12.30 -4.88 9.33
C ASN A 140 -12.19 -4.57 10.82
N PHE A 141 -10.96 -4.31 11.26
CA PHE A 141 -10.59 -3.89 12.60
C PHE A 141 -9.85 -2.55 12.59
N SER A 142 -10.01 -1.73 11.56
CA SER A 142 -9.37 -0.42 11.50
C SER A 142 -9.66 0.42 12.77
N TYR A 143 -8.71 1.26 13.17
CA TYR A 143 -8.74 2.11 14.36
C TYR A 143 -8.79 1.37 15.72
N CYS A 144 -8.59 0.05 15.76
CA CYS A 144 -8.66 -0.72 17.01
C CYS A 144 -7.34 -0.68 17.81
N ASN A 145 -7.44 -0.97 19.10
CA ASN A 145 -6.27 -1.05 19.99
C ASN A 145 -5.93 -2.52 20.30
N PHE A 146 -4.81 -3.01 19.78
CA PHE A 146 -4.28 -4.36 19.96
C PHE A 146 -2.99 -4.39 20.81
N ARG A 147 -2.67 -3.34 21.57
CA ARG A 147 -1.39 -3.28 22.30
C ARG A 147 -1.19 -4.49 23.20
N TYR A 148 0.03 -5.01 23.20
CA TYR A 148 0.44 -6.16 24.02
C TYR A 148 -0.37 -7.45 23.77
N SER A 149 -1.18 -7.51 22.71
CA SER A 149 -1.92 -8.72 22.36
C SER A 149 -1.01 -9.77 21.73
N ASP A 150 -1.41 -11.04 21.84
CA ASP A 150 -0.72 -12.16 21.20
C ASP A 150 -1.55 -12.68 20.03
N LEU A 151 -1.21 -12.25 18.82
CA LEU A 151 -1.74 -12.70 17.53
C LEU A 151 -0.84 -13.77 16.88
N SER A 152 -0.01 -14.49 17.64
CA SER A 152 0.91 -15.47 17.05
C SER A 152 0.16 -16.59 16.32
N SER A 153 0.70 -16.97 15.16
CA SER A 153 0.14 -17.97 14.25
C SER A 153 -1.29 -17.68 13.77
N SER A 154 -1.77 -16.44 13.87
CA SER A 154 -3.10 -16.05 13.41
C SER A 154 -3.21 -15.91 11.89
N ASN A 155 -4.44 -16.04 11.37
CA ASN A 155 -4.76 -15.80 9.97
C ASN A 155 -5.39 -14.42 9.78
N LEU A 156 -4.67 -13.48 9.18
CA LEU A 156 -5.06 -12.09 8.94
C LEU A 156 -5.17 -11.78 7.44
N VAL A 157 -5.32 -12.81 6.60
CA VAL A 157 -5.39 -12.65 5.14
C VAL A 157 -6.51 -11.68 4.75
N ASN A 158 -6.18 -10.66 3.95
CA ASN A 158 -7.13 -9.62 3.52
C ASN A 158 -7.82 -8.86 4.69
N ALA A 159 -7.25 -8.86 5.90
CA ALA A 159 -7.78 -8.06 7.00
C ALA A 159 -7.44 -6.58 6.83
N ASP A 160 -8.39 -5.70 7.16
CA ASP A 160 -8.19 -4.26 7.29
C ASP A 160 -7.87 -3.93 8.75
N LEU A 161 -6.63 -3.48 8.98
CA LEU A 161 -6.09 -3.06 10.26
C LEU A 161 -5.62 -1.59 10.20
N ASN A 162 -6.10 -0.79 9.26
CA ASN A 162 -5.66 0.60 9.09
C ASN A 162 -5.80 1.40 10.39
N HIS A 163 -4.85 2.29 10.68
CA HIS A 163 -4.82 3.13 11.89
C HIS A 163 -4.90 2.36 13.22
N CYS A 164 -4.57 1.08 13.26
CA CYS A 164 -4.54 0.33 14.52
C CYS A 164 -3.33 0.68 15.37
N ASP A 165 -3.48 0.52 16.68
CA ASP A 165 -2.35 0.50 17.62
C ASP A 165 -2.05 -0.96 18.01
N LEU A 166 -1.06 -1.54 17.36
CA LEU A 166 -0.54 -2.90 17.55
C LEU A 166 0.81 -2.86 18.31
N SER A 167 1.13 -1.77 19.00
CA SER A 167 2.43 -1.62 19.65
C SER A 167 2.70 -2.71 20.69
N ALA A 168 3.92 -3.23 20.69
CA ALA A 168 4.38 -4.34 21.52
C ALA A 168 3.54 -5.63 21.42
N SER A 169 2.77 -5.83 20.34
CA SER A 169 2.04 -7.07 20.08
C SER A 169 2.96 -8.19 19.57
N ASN A 170 2.52 -9.44 19.71
CA ASN A 170 3.16 -10.60 19.11
C ASN A 170 2.37 -11.07 17.88
N LEU A 171 2.91 -10.87 16.69
CA LEU A 171 2.39 -11.32 15.39
C LEU A 171 3.30 -12.39 14.77
N SER A 172 4.11 -13.08 15.58
CA SER A 172 5.04 -14.08 15.06
C SER A 172 4.28 -15.19 14.34
N GLU A 173 4.78 -15.60 13.17
CA GLU A 173 4.18 -16.64 12.33
C GLU A 173 2.77 -16.32 11.80
N ALA A 174 2.28 -15.10 12.00
CA ALA A 174 0.98 -14.70 11.49
C ALA A 174 0.96 -14.61 9.95
N ASN A 175 -0.19 -14.89 9.35
CA ASN A 175 -0.42 -14.74 7.91
C ASN A 175 -1.10 -13.41 7.61
N LEU A 176 -0.32 -12.39 7.26
CA LEU A 176 -0.72 -11.02 6.91
C LEU A 176 -0.76 -10.82 5.37
N LYS A 177 -0.95 -11.89 4.60
CA LYS A 177 -1.00 -11.78 3.14
C LYS A 177 -2.17 -10.88 2.72
N GLU A 178 -1.87 -9.88 1.89
CA GLU A 178 -2.86 -8.93 1.36
C GLU A 178 -3.63 -8.14 2.45
N SER A 179 -3.13 -8.08 3.69
CA SER A 179 -3.72 -7.23 4.73
C SER A 179 -3.31 -5.77 4.58
N ASN A 180 -4.11 -4.87 5.16
CA ASN A 180 -3.85 -3.44 5.15
C ASN A 180 -3.54 -2.92 6.56
N LEU A 181 -2.33 -2.41 6.77
CA LEU A 181 -1.83 -1.82 8.01
C LEU A 181 -1.39 -0.36 7.80
N ASN A 182 -1.98 0.37 6.84
CA ASN A 182 -1.59 1.77 6.65
C ASN A 182 -1.79 2.57 7.93
N ASP A 183 -0.88 3.51 8.17
CA ASP A 183 -0.90 4.46 9.29
C ASP A 183 -1.07 3.79 10.67
N SER A 184 -0.74 2.50 10.78
CA SER A 184 -0.83 1.74 12.02
C SER A 184 0.44 1.89 12.83
N ASP A 185 0.31 1.92 14.16
CA ASP A 185 1.46 1.84 15.05
C ASP A 185 1.74 0.39 15.41
N ILE A 186 2.78 -0.20 14.81
CA ILE A 186 3.23 -1.56 15.12
C ILE A 186 4.60 -1.52 15.81
N ASN A 187 4.95 -0.41 16.47
CA ASN A 187 6.25 -0.27 17.12
C ASN A 187 6.50 -1.39 18.15
N ASN A 188 7.75 -1.82 18.29
CA ASN A 188 8.16 -2.90 19.21
C ASN A 188 7.45 -4.25 19.01
N ALA A 189 6.66 -4.42 17.94
CA ALA A 189 5.96 -5.67 17.70
C ALA A 189 6.91 -6.78 17.23
N ASN A 190 6.57 -8.02 17.55
CA ASN A 190 7.26 -9.19 17.03
C ASN A 190 6.52 -9.76 15.82
N ILE A 191 7.05 -9.53 14.61
CA ILE A 191 6.47 -10.04 13.34
C ILE A 191 7.40 -11.11 12.74
N ALA A 192 8.20 -11.76 13.58
CA ALA A 192 9.14 -12.78 13.15
C ALA A 192 8.40 -13.94 12.47
N ASN A 193 8.96 -14.44 11.37
CA ASN A 193 8.37 -15.51 10.58
C ASN A 193 6.95 -15.25 10.04
N ALA A 194 6.43 -14.02 10.06
CA ALA A 194 5.13 -13.74 9.44
C ALA A 194 5.18 -13.80 7.90
N ASN A 195 4.01 -13.92 7.27
CA ASN A 195 3.85 -13.75 5.83
C ASN A 195 3.22 -12.38 5.54
N LEU A 196 4.02 -11.41 5.07
CA LEU A 196 3.61 -10.05 4.70
C LEU A 196 3.46 -9.91 3.17
N THR A 197 3.24 -11.01 2.44
CA THR A 197 3.14 -10.97 0.98
C THR A 197 2.01 -10.02 0.56
N LYS A 198 2.32 -8.99 -0.24
CA LYS A 198 1.37 -7.94 -0.66
C LYS A 198 0.70 -7.18 0.49
N CYS A 199 1.27 -7.20 1.69
CA CYS A 199 0.78 -6.42 2.80
C CYS A 199 1.03 -4.92 2.54
N ILE A 200 0.06 -4.07 2.86
CA ILE A 200 0.16 -2.61 2.71
C ILE A 200 0.50 -2.00 4.07
N LEU A 201 1.56 -1.19 4.13
CA LEU A 201 2.19 -0.64 5.34
C LEU A 201 2.60 0.84 5.13
N SER A 202 1.92 1.55 4.23
CA SER A 202 2.19 2.96 3.95
C SER A 202 1.90 3.80 5.21
N GLY A 203 2.84 4.66 5.61
CA GLY A 203 2.70 5.47 6.84
C GLY A 203 2.81 4.69 8.16
N ALA A 204 2.94 3.36 8.13
CA ALA A 204 3.01 2.56 9.34
C ALA A 204 4.28 2.83 10.14
N ASN A 205 4.19 2.76 11.47
CA ASN A 205 5.33 2.86 12.37
C ASN A 205 5.89 1.47 12.70
N LEU A 206 6.96 1.06 12.04
CA LEU A 206 7.66 -0.21 12.32
C LEU A 206 8.90 -0.02 13.22
N GLN A 207 8.98 1.07 13.98
CA GLN A 207 10.12 1.29 14.85
C GLN A 207 10.36 0.10 15.79
N SER A 208 11.60 -0.38 15.85
CA SER A 208 12.04 -1.48 16.73
C SER A 208 11.29 -2.81 16.52
N VAL A 209 10.66 -3.02 15.35
CA VAL A 209 9.97 -4.28 15.01
C VAL A 209 10.96 -5.40 14.72
N ASN A 210 10.63 -6.62 15.17
CA ASN A 210 11.34 -7.83 14.75
C ASN A 210 10.72 -8.44 13.49
N LEU A 211 11.43 -8.34 12.36
CA LEU A 211 11.04 -8.91 11.05
C LEU A 211 11.81 -10.19 10.70
N THR A 212 12.56 -10.77 11.63
CA THR A 212 13.42 -11.91 11.34
C THR A 212 12.61 -13.10 10.80
N GLY A 213 12.97 -13.58 9.60
CA GLY A 213 12.33 -14.70 8.92
C GLY A 213 10.98 -14.37 8.26
N ALA A 214 10.54 -13.10 8.28
CA ALA A 214 9.32 -12.69 7.61
C ALA A 214 9.47 -12.77 6.07
N CYS A 215 8.35 -12.94 5.37
CA CYS A 215 8.29 -12.85 3.90
C CYS A 215 7.66 -11.51 3.51
N ILE A 216 8.39 -10.68 2.76
CA ILE A 216 7.97 -9.32 2.37
C ILE A 216 7.77 -9.18 0.86
N LYS A 217 7.48 -10.29 0.17
CA LYS A 217 7.21 -10.31 -1.27
C LYS A 217 6.11 -9.29 -1.60
N ASP A 218 6.39 -8.35 -2.48
CA ASP A 218 5.43 -7.33 -2.96
C ASP A 218 4.76 -6.51 -1.83
N TRP A 219 5.36 -6.42 -0.64
CA TRP A 219 4.84 -5.53 0.40
C TRP A 219 4.90 -4.05 -0.08
N ILE A 220 3.99 -3.22 0.41
CA ILE A 220 3.88 -1.82 -0.03
C ILE A 220 4.20 -0.92 1.16
N ILE A 221 5.18 -0.05 1.00
CA ILE A 221 5.64 0.94 1.98
C ILE A 221 5.92 2.26 1.25
N ASN A 222 5.93 3.40 1.96
CA ASN A 222 6.20 4.73 1.40
C ASN A 222 7.19 5.52 2.30
N SER A 223 7.51 6.76 1.94
CA SER A 223 8.41 7.63 2.71
C SER A 223 7.95 7.95 4.13
N GLU A 224 6.67 7.77 4.43
CA GLU A 224 6.11 7.96 5.77
C GLU A 224 6.25 6.71 6.65
N THR A 225 6.52 5.54 6.05
CA THR A 225 6.76 4.30 6.78
C THR A 225 8.06 4.39 7.60
N LYS A 226 7.97 4.24 8.92
CA LYS A 226 9.12 4.32 9.83
C LYS A 226 9.79 2.97 9.97
N LEU A 227 11.08 2.89 9.64
CA LEU A 227 11.89 1.66 9.69
C LEU A 227 13.07 1.75 10.67
N ASP A 228 13.02 2.69 11.61
CA ASP A 228 14.09 2.90 12.58
C ASP A 228 14.24 1.69 13.51
N GLU A 229 15.48 1.31 13.83
CA GLU A 229 15.80 0.23 14.79
C GLU A 229 15.21 -1.16 14.47
N ILE A 230 14.84 -1.43 13.21
CA ILE A 230 14.34 -2.75 12.80
C ILE A 230 15.34 -3.87 13.18
N ILE A 231 14.81 -4.91 13.82
CA ILE A 231 15.53 -6.15 14.10
C ILE A 231 15.22 -7.13 12.97
N CYS A 232 16.14 -7.28 12.03
CA CYS A 232 15.99 -8.23 10.93
C CYS A 232 17.31 -8.96 10.69
N LYS A 233 17.43 -10.22 11.16
CA LYS A 233 18.61 -11.04 10.86
C LYS A 233 18.58 -11.54 9.41
N TYR A 234 17.42 -11.93 8.92
CA TYR A 234 17.17 -12.35 7.55
C TYR A 234 15.68 -12.25 7.25
N LEU A 235 15.32 -12.29 5.98
CA LEU A 235 13.94 -12.29 5.49
C LEU A 235 13.82 -13.09 4.19
N TYR A 236 12.63 -13.18 3.65
CA TYR A 236 12.35 -13.77 2.35
C TYR A 236 11.67 -12.74 1.43
N ILE A 237 12.08 -12.70 0.17
CA ILE A 237 11.50 -11.77 -0.83
C ILE A 237 10.56 -12.49 -1.81
N SER A 238 10.35 -13.79 -1.65
CA SER A 238 9.49 -14.60 -2.49
C SER A 238 8.71 -15.63 -1.67
N TYR A 239 7.57 -16.06 -2.20
CA TYR A 239 6.65 -17.00 -1.58
C TYR A 239 6.05 -17.90 -2.64
N ASN A 240 6.07 -19.21 -2.39
CA ASN A 240 5.41 -20.22 -3.22
C ASN A 240 4.04 -20.54 -2.62
N ASP A 241 2.97 -19.99 -3.21
CA ASP A 241 1.60 -20.21 -2.76
C ASP A 241 1.17 -21.67 -2.84
N LYS A 242 1.69 -22.46 -3.79
CA LYS A 242 1.29 -23.87 -3.96
C LYS A 242 1.85 -24.77 -2.87
N GLU A 243 3.07 -24.48 -2.42
CA GLU A 243 3.78 -25.28 -1.43
C GLU A 243 3.68 -24.68 -0.02
N ASN A 244 3.11 -23.47 0.12
CA ASN A 244 3.02 -22.73 1.36
C ASN A 244 4.40 -22.50 2.03
N ILE A 245 5.41 -22.19 1.22
CA ILE A 245 6.79 -21.97 1.67
C ILE A 245 7.33 -20.61 1.24
N LYS A 246 8.16 -20.04 2.11
CA LYS A 246 8.94 -18.84 1.82
C LYS A 246 10.18 -19.21 1.02
N THR A 247 10.50 -18.43 0.01
CA THR A 247 11.63 -18.67 -0.90
C THR A 247 12.47 -17.40 -1.05
N GLU A 248 13.69 -17.54 -1.59
CA GLU A 248 14.61 -16.42 -1.79
C GLU A 248 14.97 -15.66 -0.51
N ARG A 249 15.64 -16.36 0.42
CA ARG A 249 16.17 -15.74 1.64
C ARG A 249 17.16 -14.60 1.30
N ARG A 250 17.10 -13.52 2.07
CA ARG A 250 18.07 -12.42 2.08
C ARG A 250 18.55 -12.12 3.50
N PRO A 251 19.87 -11.95 3.72
CA PRO A 251 20.94 -12.23 2.75
C PRO A 251 20.93 -13.71 2.36
N ILE A 252 21.51 -14.06 1.19
CA ILE A 252 21.52 -15.46 0.72
C ILE A 252 22.19 -16.37 1.76
N ASN A 253 23.27 -15.89 2.38
CA ASN A 253 24.00 -16.54 3.46
C ASN A 253 24.23 -15.57 4.62
N GLY A 254 24.28 -16.07 5.86
CA GLY A 254 24.53 -15.24 7.04
C GLY A 254 23.34 -14.36 7.45
N ASN A 255 23.61 -13.27 8.16
CA ASN A 255 22.59 -12.34 8.64
C ASN A 255 22.92 -10.92 8.21
N PHE A 256 21.89 -10.08 8.07
CA PHE A 256 22.09 -8.64 8.02
C PHE A 256 22.77 -8.18 9.31
N VAL A 257 23.64 -7.18 9.20
CA VAL A 257 24.11 -6.46 10.38
C VAL A 257 23.02 -5.49 10.88
N PRO A 258 23.00 -5.12 12.17
CA PRO A 258 21.99 -4.19 12.70
C PRO A 258 21.90 -2.91 11.86
N GLY A 259 20.67 -2.54 11.46
CA GLY A 259 20.38 -1.35 10.65
C GLY A 259 20.59 -1.48 9.13
N GLU A 260 21.23 -2.55 8.64
CA GLU A 260 21.49 -2.74 7.20
C GLU A 260 20.20 -2.83 6.39
N PHE A 261 19.24 -3.63 6.87
CA PHE A 261 17.92 -3.78 6.23
C PHE A 261 17.20 -2.43 6.09
N ALA A 262 17.11 -1.67 7.19
CA ALA A 262 16.44 -0.37 7.20
C ALA A 262 17.11 0.61 6.23
N SER A 263 18.44 0.64 6.20
CA SER A 263 19.20 1.49 5.27
C SER A 263 18.93 1.14 3.80
N LEU A 264 18.86 -0.16 3.46
CA LEU A 264 18.56 -0.61 2.10
C LEU A 264 17.18 -0.16 1.64
N TYR A 265 16.15 -0.42 2.46
CA TYR A 265 14.77 -0.11 2.09
C TYR A 265 14.49 1.39 2.10
N LYS A 266 15.07 2.16 3.02
CA LYS A 266 14.98 3.62 3.02
C LYS A 266 15.48 4.21 1.70
N LYS A 267 16.60 3.71 1.17
CA LYS A 267 17.10 4.13 -0.16
C LYS A 267 16.15 3.75 -1.30
N ILE A 268 15.52 2.58 -1.25
CA ILE A 268 14.55 2.15 -2.27
C ILE A 268 13.33 3.08 -2.27
N ILE A 269 12.78 3.36 -1.08
CA ILE A 269 11.63 4.24 -0.89
C ILE A 269 11.94 5.65 -1.37
N GLU A 270 13.03 6.26 -0.88
CA GLU A 270 13.44 7.61 -1.26
C GLU A 270 13.56 7.74 -2.78
N ASN A 271 14.19 6.78 -3.45
CA ASN A 271 14.30 6.77 -4.91
C ASN A 271 12.95 6.58 -5.62
N THR A 272 12.07 5.74 -5.09
CA THR A 272 10.75 5.47 -5.68
C THR A 272 9.82 6.68 -5.52
N ASP A 273 9.82 7.33 -4.36
CA ASP A 273 9.02 8.53 -4.11
C ASP A 273 9.58 9.75 -4.85
N LEU A 274 10.90 9.83 -5.06
CA LEU A 274 11.51 10.79 -6.00
C LEU A 274 11.02 10.58 -7.44
N ILE A 275 10.74 9.34 -7.84
CA ILE A 275 10.16 9.03 -9.15
C ILE A 275 8.66 9.39 -9.16
N ILE A 276 7.91 9.01 -8.12
CA ILE A 276 6.46 9.27 -8.02
C ILE A 276 6.15 10.76 -7.91
N SER A 277 6.88 11.54 -7.11
CA SER A 277 6.70 12.99 -6.99
C SER A 277 6.92 13.70 -8.34
N LYS A 278 7.94 13.30 -9.11
CA LYS A 278 8.13 13.75 -10.51
C LYS A 278 6.97 13.36 -11.44
N ILE A 279 6.25 12.27 -11.14
CA ILE A 279 5.08 11.82 -11.91
C ILE A 279 3.82 12.59 -11.51
N LEU A 280 3.64 12.88 -10.22
CA LEU A 280 2.44 13.53 -9.65
C LEU A 280 2.40 15.05 -9.84
N GLU A 281 3.53 15.71 -10.10
CA GLU A 281 3.58 17.11 -10.55
C GLU A 281 3.04 17.32 -11.98
N LYS A 282 2.14 16.44 -12.46
CA LYS A 282 1.46 16.52 -13.76
C LYS A 282 0.32 17.53 -13.75
N ASP A 283 0.72 18.80 -13.75
CA ASP A 283 0.03 19.80 -14.55
C ASP A 283 0.08 19.35 -16.02
N ASN A 284 -1.06 19.38 -16.71
CA ASN A 284 -1.25 18.70 -18.01
C ASN A 284 -0.55 19.39 -19.18
N ASN A 285 0.20 20.48 -18.94
CA ASN A 285 0.78 21.34 -19.98
C ASN A 285 2.31 21.52 -19.89
N ILE A 286 3.06 20.63 -19.25
CA ILE A 286 4.52 20.75 -19.12
C ILE A 286 5.32 19.86 -20.10
N ASN A 287 6.50 20.31 -20.52
CA ASN A 287 7.44 19.60 -21.38
C ASN A 287 8.25 18.54 -20.61
N ASN A 288 9.24 17.90 -21.26
CA ASN A 288 10.07 16.85 -20.66
C ASN A 288 11.00 17.32 -19.54
N GLN A 289 11.07 18.63 -19.29
CA GLN A 289 11.85 19.26 -18.22
C GLN A 289 10.97 19.93 -17.16
N GLY A 290 9.65 19.70 -17.19
CA GLY A 290 8.72 20.25 -16.21
C GLY A 290 8.34 21.71 -16.43
N ILE A 291 8.55 22.25 -17.64
CA ILE A 291 8.25 23.65 -17.98
C ILE A 291 7.02 23.70 -18.87
N GLN A 292 6.10 24.62 -18.60
CA GLN A 292 4.87 24.75 -19.39
C GLN A 292 5.16 24.99 -20.88
N PHE A 293 4.54 24.22 -21.77
CA PHE A 293 4.59 24.48 -23.21
C PHE A 293 3.93 25.83 -23.51
N TYR A 294 4.51 26.58 -24.45
CA TYR A 294 4.01 27.91 -24.84
C TYR A 294 2.68 27.90 -25.62
N SER A 295 2.08 26.72 -25.89
CA SER A 295 0.88 26.58 -26.71
C SER A 295 -0.21 25.74 -26.04
N ASN A 296 -1.48 26.11 -26.24
CA ASN A 296 -2.68 25.34 -25.86
C ASN A 296 -2.88 24.04 -26.68
N SER A 297 -1.80 23.45 -27.19
CA SER A 297 -1.82 22.29 -28.09
C SER A 297 -2.00 21.00 -27.30
N THR A 298 -2.66 20.01 -27.91
CA THR A 298 -2.76 18.66 -27.36
C THR A 298 -1.36 18.05 -27.19
N ILE A 299 -0.99 17.68 -25.97
CA ILE A 299 0.26 16.96 -25.71
C ILE A 299 0.07 15.49 -26.01
N HIS A 300 1.01 14.94 -26.76
CA HIS A 300 1.09 13.51 -27.05
C HIS A 300 2.14 12.85 -26.15
N THR A 301 1.95 11.57 -25.84
CA THR A 301 2.90 10.80 -25.00
C THR A 301 3.32 9.52 -25.72
N TRP A 302 4.60 9.18 -25.60
CA TRP A 302 5.19 7.94 -26.11
C TRP A 302 6.42 7.59 -25.25
N GLU A 303 6.51 6.34 -24.78
CA GLU A 303 7.59 5.86 -23.87
C GLU A 303 7.88 6.80 -22.68
N ASN A 304 6.83 7.33 -22.06
CA ASN A 304 6.89 8.31 -20.97
C ASN A 304 7.50 9.69 -21.33
N LEU A 305 7.81 9.93 -22.59
CA LEU A 305 8.21 11.24 -23.13
C LEU A 305 6.98 11.97 -23.68
N ARG A 306 7.01 13.31 -23.59
CA ARG A 306 5.97 14.23 -24.04
C ARG A 306 6.37 14.93 -25.33
N PHE A 307 5.42 15.04 -26.23
CA PHE A 307 5.58 15.59 -27.58
C PHE A 307 4.48 16.57 -27.92
N ARG A 308 4.79 17.55 -28.77
CA ARG A 308 3.85 18.57 -29.25
C ARG A 308 3.09 18.12 -30.49
N SER A 309 3.55 17.05 -31.15
CA SER A 309 2.87 16.47 -32.30
C SER A 309 3.10 14.95 -32.42
N LYS A 310 2.22 14.27 -33.15
CA LYS A 310 2.42 12.87 -33.54
C LYS A 310 3.61 12.69 -34.50
N THR A 311 3.97 13.73 -35.25
CA THR A 311 5.16 13.72 -36.13
C THR A 311 6.45 13.62 -35.33
N GLU A 312 6.57 14.37 -34.23
CA GLU A 312 7.72 14.25 -33.34
C GLU A 312 7.84 12.82 -32.77
N ILE A 313 6.71 12.17 -32.44
CA ILE A 313 6.72 10.76 -32.00
C ILE A 313 7.31 9.85 -33.09
N LYS A 314 7.00 10.07 -34.37
CA LYS A 314 7.56 9.28 -35.47
C LYS A 314 9.08 9.43 -35.61
N ILE A 315 9.61 10.63 -35.41
CA ILE A 315 11.05 10.86 -35.35
C ILE A 315 11.67 10.20 -34.12
N ALA A 316 11.03 10.30 -32.94
CA ALA A 316 11.50 9.65 -31.72
C ALA A 316 11.56 8.12 -31.86
N GLU A 317 10.52 7.50 -32.42
CA GLU A 317 10.48 6.07 -32.74
C GLU A 317 11.63 5.67 -33.68
N ALA A 318 11.94 6.50 -34.68
CA ALA A 318 13.05 6.23 -35.61
C ALA A 318 14.43 6.39 -34.96
N LEU A 319 14.64 7.43 -34.17
CA LEU A 319 15.88 7.62 -33.40
C LEU A 319 16.09 6.46 -32.42
N ASP A 320 15.04 6.03 -31.72
CA ASP A 320 15.09 4.94 -30.74
C ASP A 320 15.50 3.60 -31.38
N ARG A 321 15.00 3.29 -32.59
CA ARG A 321 15.43 2.12 -33.37
C ARG A 321 16.95 2.08 -33.64
N THR A 322 17.61 3.24 -33.64
CA THR A 322 19.06 3.33 -33.88
C THR A 322 19.90 3.21 -32.60
N GLY A 323 19.28 3.32 -31.42
CA GLY A 323 19.97 3.33 -30.13
C GLY A 323 20.77 4.61 -29.84
N VAL A 324 20.54 5.70 -30.59
CA VAL A 324 21.21 6.99 -30.37
C VAL A 324 20.67 7.68 -29.12
N LEU A 325 21.52 8.45 -28.43
CA LEU A 325 21.06 9.35 -27.38
C LEU A 325 20.37 10.58 -27.99
N PHE A 326 19.09 10.78 -27.66
CA PHE A 326 18.36 11.99 -28.01
C PHE A 326 17.57 12.54 -26.81
N VAL A 327 17.32 13.85 -26.83
CA VAL A 327 16.54 14.56 -25.82
C VAL A 327 15.47 15.41 -26.53
N PRO A 328 14.20 14.96 -26.54
CA PRO A 328 13.15 15.68 -27.25
C PRO A 328 12.59 16.84 -26.43
N ASN A 329 12.20 17.92 -27.13
CA ASN A 329 11.52 19.10 -26.58
C ASN A 329 12.20 19.67 -25.33
N SER A 330 13.51 19.92 -25.44
CA SER A 330 14.34 20.36 -24.32
C SER A 330 14.85 21.79 -24.49
N LEU A 331 14.87 22.54 -23.39
CA LEU A 331 15.52 23.83 -23.28
C LEU A 331 17.03 23.64 -23.03
N ALA A 332 17.82 24.20 -23.93
CA ALA A 332 19.25 24.37 -23.77
C ALA A 332 19.56 25.76 -23.17
N ARG A 333 20.45 25.82 -22.18
CA ARG A 333 20.91 27.07 -21.55
C ARG A 333 22.14 27.63 -22.28
N LEU A 334 21.93 28.55 -23.21
CA LEU A 334 22.95 29.04 -24.15
C LEU A 334 23.43 30.45 -23.81
N THR A 335 24.61 30.83 -24.31
CA THR A 335 25.14 32.20 -24.22
C THR A 335 24.71 33.00 -25.46
N THR A 336 24.06 34.14 -25.24
CA THR A 336 23.61 35.09 -26.27
C THR A 336 24.30 36.45 -26.05
N SER A 337 24.06 37.41 -26.96
CA SER A 337 24.54 38.79 -26.81
C SER A 337 23.92 39.52 -25.61
N LYS A 338 22.80 39.04 -25.07
CA LYS A 338 22.07 39.64 -23.94
C LYS A 338 22.33 38.90 -22.61
N GLY A 339 23.18 37.87 -22.60
CA GLY A 339 23.50 37.06 -21.42
C GLY A 339 23.19 35.58 -21.63
N ARG A 340 22.90 34.84 -20.56
CA ARG A 340 22.48 33.44 -20.67
C ARG A 340 20.96 33.39 -20.93
N GLU A 341 20.53 32.66 -21.97
CA GLU A 341 19.12 32.46 -22.34
C GLU A 341 18.79 30.97 -22.51
N ASN A 342 17.51 30.61 -22.35
CA ASN A 342 17.03 29.25 -22.63
C ASN A 342 16.47 29.24 -24.08
N LYS A 343 16.86 28.25 -24.88
CA LYS A 343 16.33 28.03 -26.23
C LYS A 343 15.89 26.57 -26.36
N GLU A 344 14.67 26.37 -26.85
CA GLU A 344 14.11 25.04 -27.08
C GLU A 344 14.63 24.45 -28.38
N ALA A 345 14.89 23.14 -28.37
CA ALA A 345 15.13 22.31 -29.53
C ALA A 345 14.10 21.18 -29.56
N ASP A 346 13.60 20.85 -30.75
CA ASP A 346 12.65 19.75 -30.92
C ASP A 346 13.33 18.41 -30.61
N PHE A 347 14.54 18.20 -31.14
CA PHE A 347 15.40 17.08 -30.78
C PHE A 347 16.86 17.53 -30.64
N LEU A 348 17.42 17.39 -29.45
CA LEU A 348 18.86 17.48 -29.24
C LEU A 348 19.45 16.06 -29.29
N ILE A 349 20.35 15.80 -30.24
CA ILE A 349 20.84 14.46 -30.55
C ILE A 349 22.36 14.40 -30.37
N CYS A 350 22.86 13.38 -29.67
CA CYS A 350 24.28 13.09 -29.55
C CYS A 350 24.63 11.83 -30.34
N TYR A 351 25.26 12.02 -31.50
CA TYR A 351 25.65 10.94 -32.41
C TYR A 351 27.16 10.96 -32.62
N ASN A 352 27.83 9.83 -32.34
CA ASN A 352 29.29 9.69 -32.40
C ASN A 352 30.06 10.80 -31.64
N GLY A 353 29.54 11.21 -30.48
CA GLY A 353 30.14 12.26 -29.64
C GLY A 353 29.98 13.69 -30.15
N LYS A 354 29.23 13.89 -31.24
CA LYS A 354 28.88 15.19 -31.79
C LYS A 354 27.41 15.50 -31.50
N TRP A 355 27.13 16.75 -31.18
CA TRP A 355 25.78 17.22 -30.92
C TRP A 355 25.18 17.91 -32.14
N GLY A 356 23.93 17.57 -32.45
CA GLY A 356 23.11 18.23 -33.46
C GLY A 356 21.70 18.50 -32.94
N VAL A 357 21.01 19.44 -33.58
CA VAL A 357 19.59 19.72 -33.36
C VAL A 357 18.81 19.41 -34.63
N LEU A 358 17.78 18.57 -34.51
CA LEU A 358 16.82 18.27 -35.56
C LEU A 358 15.50 18.95 -35.19
N GLU A 359 15.02 19.82 -36.08
CA GLU A 359 13.76 20.56 -35.91
C GLU A 359 12.70 20.03 -36.90
N VAL A 360 11.44 19.96 -36.46
CA VAL A 360 10.31 19.47 -37.26
C VAL A 360 9.44 20.66 -37.68
N ASP A 361 9.46 21.01 -38.96
CA ASP A 361 8.82 22.22 -39.50
C ASP A 361 7.30 22.02 -39.70
N GLY A 362 6.48 22.81 -39.01
CA GLY A 362 5.02 22.73 -39.09
C GLY A 362 4.42 23.60 -40.21
N PRO A 363 3.13 23.45 -40.56
CA PRO A 363 2.52 24.11 -41.73
C PRO A 363 2.34 25.66 -41.64
N PHE A 364 2.90 26.34 -40.64
CA PHE A 364 2.67 27.77 -40.40
C PHE A 364 3.96 28.55 -40.08
N HIS A 365 4.80 28.77 -41.10
CA HIS A 365 5.96 29.67 -41.03
C HIS A 365 5.61 31.05 -41.61
N THR A 366 5.52 32.06 -40.75
CA THR A 366 5.41 33.47 -41.16
C THR A 366 6.79 34.09 -41.38
N ALA A 367 6.89 35.16 -42.19
CA ALA A 367 8.15 35.84 -42.46
C ALA A 367 8.87 36.36 -41.19
N GLN A 368 8.11 36.66 -40.13
CA GLN A 368 8.63 37.14 -38.86
C GLN A 368 9.26 36.00 -38.02
N ARG A 369 8.65 34.80 -38.02
CA ARG A 369 9.24 33.61 -37.38
C ARG A 369 10.57 33.23 -38.01
N ARG A 370 10.71 33.35 -39.34
CA ARG A 370 11.96 33.01 -40.05
C ARG A 370 13.19 33.75 -39.52
N VAL A 371 13.03 35.02 -39.11
CA VAL A 371 14.16 35.81 -38.58
C VAL A 371 14.54 35.35 -37.17
N GLU A 372 13.54 35.08 -36.32
CA GLU A 372 13.76 34.57 -34.95
C GLU A 372 14.35 33.15 -34.97
N GLU A 373 13.92 32.34 -35.92
CA GLU A 373 14.37 30.98 -36.18
C GLU A 373 15.82 30.92 -36.65
N GLN A 374 16.19 31.75 -37.63
CA GLN A 374 17.59 31.88 -38.08
C GLN A 374 18.52 32.36 -36.97
N GLU A 375 18.05 33.28 -36.12
CA GLU A 375 18.83 33.73 -34.97
C GLU A 375 18.99 32.62 -33.92
N ARG A 376 17.95 31.79 -33.69
CA ARG A 376 18.03 30.63 -32.81
C ARG A 376 19.08 29.62 -33.28
N GLU A 377 19.08 29.30 -34.57
CA GLU A 377 20.07 28.40 -35.18
C GLU A 377 21.50 28.92 -35.03
N ARG A 378 21.72 30.21 -35.28
CA ARG A 378 23.04 30.86 -35.07
C ARG A 378 23.49 30.76 -33.62
N ILE A 379 22.57 30.92 -32.66
CA ILE A 379 22.89 30.82 -31.24
C ILE A 379 23.33 29.39 -30.87
N PHE A 380 22.62 28.36 -31.34
CA PHE A 380 23.02 26.96 -31.12
C PHE A 380 24.40 26.67 -31.73
N LYS A 381 24.62 27.09 -32.98
CA LYS A 381 25.91 26.95 -33.68
C LYS A 381 27.05 27.62 -32.92
N LYS A 382 26.85 28.86 -32.44
CA LYS A 382 27.85 29.60 -31.64
C LYS A 382 28.19 28.90 -30.32
N ASN A 383 27.28 28.11 -29.76
CA ASN A 383 27.47 27.39 -28.50
C ASN A 383 27.90 25.92 -28.70
N GLY A 384 28.42 25.56 -29.88
CA GLY A 384 29.09 24.27 -30.11
C GLY A 384 28.22 23.17 -30.71
N ILE A 385 26.96 23.45 -31.04
CA ILE A 385 26.08 22.53 -31.77
C ILE A 385 26.32 22.72 -33.27
N LYS A 386 27.09 21.84 -33.89
CA LYS A 386 27.60 22.06 -35.26
C LYS A 386 26.52 21.96 -36.34
N VAL A 387 25.52 21.11 -36.13
CA VAL A 387 24.42 20.86 -37.07
C VAL A 387 23.11 21.26 -36.41
N VAL A 388 22.37 22.14 -37.07
CA VAL A 388 20.99 22.49 -36.70
C VAL A 388 20.23 22.47 -38.00
N GLU A 389 19.40 21.45 -38.20
CA GLU A 389 18.73 21.20 -39.48
C GLU A 389 17.22 21.05 -39.28
N ARG A 390 16.47 21.54 -40.27
CA ARG A 390 15.00 21.48 -40.29
C ARG A 390 14.53 20.49 -41.33
N PHE A 391 13.51 19.72 -40.97
CA PHE A 391 12.84 18.80 -41.88
C PHE A 391 11.35 19.09 -41.92
N ASP A 392 10.78 19.05 -43.11
CA ASP A 392 9.35 19.19 -43.33
C ASP A 392 8.55 18.14 -42.53
N SER A 393 7.49 18.55 -41.84
CA SER A 393 6.69 17.67 -40.97
C SER A 393 6.00 16.54 -41.71
N GLU A 394 5.56 16.72 -42.97
CA GLU A 394 4.96 15.64 -43.76
C GLU A 394 6.01 14.58 -44.09
N ARG A 395 7.23 15.00 -44.44
CA ARG A 395 8.36 14.07 -44.65
C ARG A 395 8.75 13.37 -43.35
N CYS A 396 8.83 14.08 -42.23
CA CYS A 396 9.12 13.50 -40.92
C CYS A 396 8.08 12.46 -40.49
N TYR A 397 6.81 12.65 -40.86
CA TYR A 397 5.75 11.71 -40.50
C TYR A 397 5.77 10.47 -41.39
N ASN A 398 5.93 10.65 -42.70
CA ASN A 398 5.82 9.57 -43.68
C ASN A 398 7.11 8.75 -43.81
N ASN A 399 8.28 9.38 -43.71
CA ASN A 399 9.60 8.74 -43.92
C ASN A 399 10.60 9.07 -42.80
N PRO A 400 10.29 8.78 -41.51
CA PRO A 400 11.12 9.22 -40.38
C PRO A 400 12.51 8.58 -40.36
N ASP A 401 12.66 7.31 -40.77
CA ASP A 401 13.96 6.64 -40.78
C ASP A 401 14.93 7.27 -41.79
N GLU A 402 14.44 7.66 -42.99
CA GLU A 402 15.26 8.35 -43.99
C GLU A 402 15.74 9.71 -43.49
N VAL A 403 14.86 10.46 -42.81
CA VAL A 403 15.19 11.75 -42.20
C VAL A 403 16.28 11.60 -41.13
N VAL A 404 16.16 10.60 -40.25
CA VAL A 404 17.16 10.33 -39.21
C VAL A 404 18.52 9.96 -39.81
N GLN A 405 18.55 9.11 -40.83
CA GLN A 405 19.80 8.73 -41.49
C GLN A 405 20.47 9.91 -42.22
N GLU A 406 19.68 10.74 -42.91
CA GLU A 406 20.16 11.97 -43.53
C GLU A 406 20.77 12.92 -42.49
N PHE A 407 20.10 13.09 -41.35
CA PHE A 407 20.58 13.94 -40.26
C PHE A 407 21.88 13.41 -39.62
N PHE A 408 22.01 12.10 -39.42
CA PHE A 408 23.26 11.48 -38.96
C PHE A 408 24.41 11.73 -39.93
N HIS A 409 24.15 11.60 -41.24
CA HIS A 409 25.15 11.90 -42.26
C HIS A 409 25.65 13.34 -42.13
N MET A 410 24.74 14.31 -41.97
CA MET A 410 25.09 15.73 -41.77
C MET A 410 25.98 15.96 -40.53
N ILE A 411 25.68 15.29 -39.40
CA ILE A 411 26.51 15.35 -38.18
C ILE A 411 27.93 14.81 -38.43
N GLU A 412 28.05 13.73 -39.20
CA GLU A 412 29.35 13.10 -39.48
C GLU A 412 30.25 14.00 -40.33
N ILE A 413 29.71 14.52 -41.43
CA ILE A 413 30.46 15.38 -42.37
C ILE A 413 30.66 16.80 -41.83
N GLY A 414 29.89 17.20 -40.81
CA GLY A 414 29.99 18.51 -40.18
C GLY A 414 29.49 19.66 -41.07
N TYR A 415 28.61 19.36 -42.03
CA TYR A 415 27.99 20.37 -42.88
C TYR A 415 27.03 21.24 -42.07
N SER A 416 27.02 22.53 -42.40
CA SER A 416 26.00 23.49 -41.96
C SER A 416 25.70 24.45 -43.08
#